data_AF-A0A946AUK1-F1
#
_entry.id   AF-A0A946AUK1-F1
#
_cell.length_a   1.000
_cell.length_b   1.000
_cell.length_c   1.000
_cell.angle_alpha   90.00
_cell.angle_beta   90.00
_cell.angle_gamma   90.00
#
_symmetry.space_group_name_H-M   'P 1'
#
loop_
_entity.id
_entity.type
_entity.pdbx_description
1 polymer ?
#
loop_
_entity_poly.entity_id
_entity_poly.type
_entity_poly.pdbx_seq_one_letter_code
_entity_poly.pdbx_strand_id
1 'polypeptide(L)'
;MVKILKILLAQILTLVIFLIIIAVAGQIYTFSNPSYENLDVIPDRQIGWRLVPDSLFTYTGTHWYKREFKTQIKTNSLGFRDKERTIEKQKNLTRLVVIGDSFVVAREVPFDKTPSQLLERYLNEGKPESSSKNSTYEVLNFGVTGFSIPQSLLTNRVYVKGFSPRYVFLFIFEDTFWRAISFSHAITSTMNQNKQLHIRPTFNLQGNQFLSLLKILNFRKFHQFLVLKQLEKSKSNSFTLPLEKEYVELIEQQRSLITKDKITKISKKLQEVAWEISGPNDFGKFVSLQNQVINSKFNGQRTKQREQKPFILDLWQKLSSSFQILRRTFKPELKMKDEMEKLLSVFAPKRPRDLFDGSNNFPNFEKTVFVNLKAIEVMRNDIDSYGGNLVIVDSIPNRIQKGRLPANLSSTILEYYCSVNNIGYIPLYKDLNLANSSGKKTSWSFDGHFNELGTKIFAEAMYRWLQNNGTDRALSN
;
A
#
# COMPACT_ATOMS: atom_id res chain seq x y z
N MET A 1 -32.51 19.74 -48.49
CA MET A 1 -32.78 19.79 -47.03
C MET A 1 -33.44 18.50 -46.51
N VAL A 2 -34.58 18.04 -47.06
CA VAL A 2 -35.31 16.84 -46.59
C VAL A 2 -34.51 15.52 -46.66
N LYS A 3 -33.71 15.29 -47.72
CA LYS A 3 -32.88 14.08 -47.85
C LYS A 3 -31.76 14.01 -46.78
N ILE A 4 -31.13 15.15 -46.48
CA ILE A 4 -30.09 15.25 -45.44
C ILE A 4 -30.70 14.97 -44.06
N LEU A 5 -31.88 15.53 -43.78
CA LEU A 5 -32.60 15.28 -42.52
C LEU A 5 -32.96 13.80 -42.33
N LYS A 6 -33.41 13.12 -43.40
CA LYS A 6 -33.71 11.66 -43.36
C LYS A 6 -32.47 10.82 -43.08
N ILE A 7 -31.32 11.16 -43.68
CA ILE A 7 -30.04 10.47 -43.45
C ILE A 7 -29.59 10.67 -42.00
N LEU A 8 -29.62 11.90 -41.50
CA LEU A 8 -29.27 12.21 -40.10
C LEU A 8 -30.18 11.46 -39.11
N LEU A 9 -31.49 11.43 -39.38
CA LEU A 9 -32.45 10.72 -38.53
C LEU A 9 -32.20 9.20 -38.54
N ALA A 10 -31.89 8.61 -39.69
CA ALA A 10 -31.52 7.20 -39.79
C ALA A 10 -30.22 6.88 -39.04
N GLN A 11 -29.22 7.76 -39.11
CA GLN A 11 -27.97 7.61 -38.37
C GLN A 11 -28.17 7.72 -36.85
N ILE A 12 -28.97 8.70 -36.40
CA ILE A 12 -29.34 8.85 -34.99
C ILE A 12 -30.08 7.61 -34.50
N LEU A 13 -31.07 7.12 -35.27
CA LEU A 13 -31.83 5.93 -34.90
C LEU A 13 -30.92 4.70 -34.82
N THR A 14 -30.00 4.53 -35.78
CA THR A 14 -29.01 3.44 -35.77
C THR A 14 -28.13 3.51 -34.52
N LEU A 15 -27.64 4.70 -34.18
CA LEU A 15 -26.84 4.91 -32.97
C LEU A 15 -27.63 4.61 -31.69
N VAL A 16 -28.90 5.03 -31.63
CA VAL A 16 -29.79 4.77 -30.48
C VAL A 16 -30.03 3.27 -30.33
N ILE A 17 -30.37 2.56 -31.42
CA ILE A 17 -30.55 1.10 -31.40
C ILE A 17 -29.26 0.40 -30.96
N PHE A 18 -28.11 0.83 -31.47
CA PHE A 18 -26.82 0.28 -31.08
C PHE A 18 -26.52 0.49 -29.59
N LEU A 19 -26.78 1.68 -29.05
CA LEU A 19 -26.62 1.97 -27.62
C LEU A 19 -27.58 1.14 -26.75
N ILE A 20 -28.82 0.90 -27.21
CA ILE A 20 -29.77 0.02 -26.54
C ILE A 20 -29.24 -1.42 -26.51
N ILE A 21 -28.74 -1.94 -27.64
CA ILE A 21 -28.17 -3.29 -27.69
C ILE A 21 -26.99 -3.41 -26.72
N ILE A 22 -26.07 -2.44 -26.71
CA ILE A 22 -24.94 -2.41 -25.77
C ILE A 22 -25.42 -2.35 -24.32
N ALA A 23 -26.42 -1.50 -24.02
CA ALA A 23 -26.97 -1.37 -22.68
C ALA A 23 -27.59 -2.68 -22.20
N VAL A 24 -28.40 -3.34 -23.04
CA VAL A 24 -29.05 -4.62 -22.73
C VAL A 24 -28.01 -5.73 -22.55
N ALA A 25 -27.10 -5.90 -23.51
CA ALA A 25 -26.05 -6.91 -23.42
C ALA A 25 -25.15 -6.69 -22.19
N GLY A 26 -24.77 -5.44 -21.93
CA GLY A 26 -24.03 -5.05 -20.75
C GLY A 26 -24.79 -5.34 -19.46
N GLN A 27 -26.09 -5.06 -19.39
CA GLN A 27 -26.90 -5.34 -18.21
C GLN A 27 -27.04 -6.84 -17.94
N ILE A 28 -27.22 -7.66 -18.98
CA ILE A 28 -27.21 -9.13 -18.88
C ILE A 28 -25.86 -9.62 -18.33
N TYR A 29 -24.77 -9.05 -18.85
CA TYR A 29 -23.42 -9.38 -18.37
C TYR A 29 -23.24 -9.03 -16.89
N THR A 30 -23.64 -7.83 -16.43
CA THR A 30 -23.48 -7.42 -15.03
C THR A 30 -24.39 -8.19 -14.06
N PHE A 31 -25.57 -8.61 -14.52
CA PHE A 31 -26.45 -9.49 -13.76
C PHE A 31 -25.82 -10.87 -13.54
N SER A 32 -25.18 -11.42 -14.59
CA SER A 32 -24.47 -12.71 -14.54
C SER A 32 -23.14 -12.64 -13.76
N ASN A 33 -22.64 -11.43 -13.49
CA ASN A 33 -21.36 -11.18 -12.82
C ASN A 33 -21.54 -10.27 -11.60
N PRO A 34 -22.28 -10.72 -10.56
CA PRO A 34 -22.54 -9.91 -9.39
C PRO A 34 -21.24 -9.60 -8.62
N SER A 35 -21.22 -8.44 -7.97
CA SER A 35 -20.17 -8.06 -7.03
C SER A 35 -20.68 -8.08 -5.60
N TYR A 36 -19.76 -8.24 -4.65
CA TYR A 36 -20.03 -8.34 -3.24
C TYR A 36 -19.40 -7.16 -2.49
N GLU A 37 -20.12 -6.73 -1.48
CA GLU A 37 -19.66 -5.77 -0.49
C GLU A 37 -19.40 -6.52 0.81
N ASN A 38 -18.24 -6.29 1.42
CA ASN A 38 -17.80 -7.03 2.60
C ASN A 38 -17.38 -6.06 3.71
N LEU A 39 -17.85 -6.32 4.93
CA LEU A 39 -17.37 -5.75 6.18
C LEU A 39 -16.42 -6.76 6.83
N ASP A 40 -15.28 -6.96 6.19
CA ASP A 40 -14.32 -8.03 6.49
C ASP A 40 -13.34 -7.70 7.62
N VAL A 41 -13.45 -6.51 8.21
CA VAL A 41 -12.68 -6.09 9.39
C VAL A 41 -13.56 -5.88 10.60
N ILE A 42 -12.98 -6.03 11.79
CA ILE A 42 -13.57 -5.68 13.08
C ILE A 42 -12.68 -4.69 13.84
N PRO A 43 -13.26 -3.83 14.70
CA PRO A 43 -12.49 -2.97 15.59
C PRO A 43 -11.54 -3.78 16.49
N ASP A 44 -10.33 -3.27 16.71
CA ASP A 44 -9.34 -3.87 17.60
C ASP A 44 -8.67 -2.77 18.45
N ARG A 45 -8.58 -2.96 19.78
CA ARG A 45 -8.04 -1.93 20.68
C ARG A 45 -6.52 -1.76 20.59
N GLN A 46 -5.80 -2.80 20.16
CA GLN A 46 -4.35 -2.82 20.14
C GLN A 46 -3.81 -2.40 18.76
N ILE A 47 -4.39 -2.94 17.68
CA ILE A 47 -3.92 -2.69 16.31
C ILE A 47 -4.87 -1.81 15.48
N GLY A 48 -5.95 -1.31 16.09
CA GLY A 48 -6.98 -0.47 15.48
C GLY A 48 -8.11 -1.28 14.85
N TRP A 49 -7.75 -2.24 14.00
CA TRP A 49 -8.68 -3.19 13.40
C TRP A 49 -7.95 -4.44 12.93
N ARG A 50 -8.69 -5.53 12.74
CA ARG A 50 -8.19 -6.79 12.17
C ARG A 50 -9.25 -7.44 11.29
N LEU A 51 -8.89 -8.44 10.47
CA LEU A 51 -9.91 -9.17 9.71
C LEU A 51 -10.78 -9.99 10.68
N VAL A 52 -12.03 -10.24 10.29
CA VAL A 52 -12.95 -11.09 11.04
C VAL A 52 -12.35 -12.51 11.14
N PRO A 53 -12.18 -13.09 12.34
CA PRO A 53 -11.76 -14.49 12.51
C PRO A 53 -12.71 -15.50 11.89
N ASP A 54 -12.18 -16.66 11.48
CA ASP A 54 -12.96 -17.80 10.99
C ASP A 54 -14.00 -17.44 9.93
N SER A 55 -13.68 -16.43 9.11
CA SER A 55 -14.61 -15.84 8.16
C SER A 55 -14.40 -16.42 6.77
N LEU A 56 -15.50 -16.69 6.08
CA LEU A 56 -15.51 -17.15 4.69
C LEU A 56 -16.39 -16.22 3.86
N PHE A 57 -15.80 -15.53 2.90
CA PHE A 57 -16.55 -14.61 2.04
C PHE A 57 -15.97 -14.53 0.62
N THR A 58 -16.79 -14.00 -0.30
CA THR A 58 -16.38 -13.75 -1.68
C THR A 58 -15.97 -12.29 -1.85
N TYR A 59 -14.78 -12.05 -2.42
CA TYR A 59 -14.29 -10.73 -2.76
C TYR A 59 -14.22 -10.52 -4.27
N THR A 60 -14.73 -9.39 -4.74
CA THR A 60 -14.85 -9.03 -6.17
C THR A 60 -14.41 -7.59 -6.45
N GLY A 61 -13.62 -7.01 -5.54
CA GLY A 61 -13.22 -5.60 -5.59
C GLY A 61 -14.34 -4.65 -5.14
N THR A 62 -14.18 -3.37 -5.44
CA THR A 62 -15.10 -2.31 -4.97
C THR A 62 -16.19 -1.93 -5.96
N HIS A 63 -16.10 -2.41 -7.21
CA HIS A 63 -17.04 -2.08 -8.25
C HIS A 63 -18.39 -2.78 -8.06
N TRP A 64 -19.48 -2.24 -8.61
CA TRP A 64 -20.86 -2.74 -8.38
C TRP A 64 -21.17 -4.06 -9.12
N TYR A 65 -20.35 -4.44 -10.11
CA TYR A 65 -20.32 -5.77 -10.72
C TYR A 65 -18.87 -6.31 -10.75
N LYS A 66 -18.71 -7.64 -10.84
CA LYS A 66 -17.40 -8.30 -10.86
C LYS A 66 -16.68 -7.96 -12.17
N ARG A 67 -15.58 -7.21 -12.10
CA ARG A 67 -14.82 -6.74 -13.27
C ARG A 67 -13.63 -7.60 -13.64
N GLU A 68 -12.81 -7.97 -12.65
CA GLU A 68 -11.47 -8.50 -12.92
C GLU A 68 -11.21 -9.84 -12.25
N PHE A 69 -11.60 -9.96 -10.99
CA PHE A 69 -11.39 -11.18 -10.20
C PHE A 69 -12.60 -11.47 -9.32
N LYS A 70 -12.72 -12.73 -8.92
CA LYS A 70 -13.60 -13.21 -7.87
C LYS A 70 -12.82 -14.24 -7.07
N THR A 71 -12.58 -13.96 -5.81
CA THR A 71 -11.77 -14.80 -4.94
C THR A 71 -12.56 -15.18 -3.70
N GLN A 72 -12.36 -16.39 -3.23
CA GLN A 72 -12.85 -16.81 -1.91
C GLN A 72 -11.77 -16.49 -0.88
N ILE A 73 -12.16 -15.78 0.17
CA ILE A 73 -11.29 -15.40 1.27
C ILE A 73 -11.70 -16.21 2.49
N LYS A 74 -10.74 -16.94 3.05
CA LYS A 74 -10.84 -17.62 4.34
C LYS A 74 -9.81 -17.02 5.29
N THR A 75 -10.24 -16.63 6.49
CA THR A 75 -9.35 -16.23 7.58
C THR A 75 -9.26 -17.33 8.63
N ASN A 76 -8.12 -17.41 9.30
CA ASN A 76 -7.90 -18.31 10.43
C ASN A 76 -8.51 -17.75 11.73
N SER A 77 -8.40 -18.53 12.80
CA SER A 77 -8.87 -18.20 14.15
C SER A 77 -8.30 -16.89 14.73
N LEU A 78 -7.13 -16.46 14.26
CA LEU A 78 -6.52 -15.18 14.64
C LEU A 78 -7.01 -13.99 13.79
N GLY A 79 -7.74 -14.24 12.71
CA GLY A 79 -8.22 -13.20 11.79
C GLY A 79 -7.17 -12.79 10.75
N PHE A 80 -6.33 -13.73 10.29
CA PHE A 80 -5.40 -13.53 9.18
C PHE A 80 -5.74 -14.46 8.02
N ARG A 81 -5.44 -14.04 6.79
CA ARG A 81 -5.63 -14.87 5.60
C ARG A 81 -4.46 -15.84 5.45
N ASP A 82 -4.43 -16.84 6.32
CA ASP A 82 -3.47 -17.95 6.33
C ASP A 82 -4.17 -19.24 6.75
N LYS A 83 -3.42 -20.34 6.74
CA LYS A 83 -3.78 -21.60 7.40
C LYS A 83 -3.79 -21.42 8.93
N GLU A 84 -4.38 -22.36 9.65
CA GLU A 84 -4.13 -22.47 11.09
C GLU A 84 -2.67 -22.86 11.33
N ARG A 85 -2.03 -22.23 12.32
CA ARG A 85 -0.62 -22.41 12.64
C ARG A 85 -0.49 -22.68 14.13
N THR A 86 0.22 -23.74 14.49
CA THR A 86 0.53 -24.01 15.91
C THR A 86 1.54 -22.99 16.41
N ILE A 87 1.31 -22.40 17.57
CA ILE A 87 2.26 -21.46 18.18
C ILE A 87 3.54 -22.18 18.62
N GLU A 88 3.38 -23.35 19.26
CA GLU A 88 4.50 -24.14 19.78
C GLU A 88 5.54 -24.43 18.69
N LYS A 89 6.81 -24.22 19.04
CA LYS A 89 7.93 -24.42 18.12
C LYS A 89 8.17 -25.92 17.94
N GLN A 90 8.00 -26.41 16.72
CA GLN A 90 8.27 -27.81 16.38
C GLN A 90 9.74 -28.02 16.01
N LYS A 91 10.28 -29.21 16.35
CA LYS A 91 11.64 -29.61 15.95
C LYS A 91 11.70 -29.67 14.41
N ASN A 92 12.69 -29.02 13.81
CA ASN A 92 12.90 -28.91 12.35
C ASN A 92 11.94 -27.98 11.59
N LEU A 93 11.21 -27.11 12.29
CA LEU A 93 10.34 -26.11 11.66
C LEU A 93 10.99 -24.72 11.65
N THR A 94 11.13 -24.13 10.47
CA THR A 94 11.57 -22.73 10.31
C THR A 94 10.39 -21.87 9.88
N ARG A 95 10.04 -20.88 10.70
CA ARG A 95 8.98 -19.92 10.39
C ARG A 95 9.55 -18.63 9.82
N LEU A 96 8.92 -18.17 8.76
CA LEU A 96 9.09 -16.84 8.22
C LEU A 96 7.73 -16.14 8.28
N VAL A 97 7.75 -14.82 8.36
CA VAL A 97 6.54 -14.00 8.43
C VAL A 97 6.59 -12.98 7.32
N VAL A 98 5.47 -12.80 6.62
CA VAL A 98 5.24 -11.62 5.77
C VAL A 98 4.18 -10.78 6.46
N ILE A 99 4.53 -9.54 6.80
CA ILE A 99 3.68 -8.59 7.52
C ILE A 99 3.53 -7.32 6.70
N GLY A 100 2.35 -6.71 6.72
CA GLY A 100 2.09 -5.50 5.97
C GLY A 100 0.62 -5.26 5.77
N ASP A 101 0.28 -4.65 4.64
CA ASP A 101 -1.07 -4.16 4.39
C ASP A 101 -1.88 -5.06 3.43
N SER A 102 -2.79 -4.50 2.64
CA SER A 102 -3.60 -5.23 1.67
C SER A 102 -2.79 -5.97 0.61
N PHE A 103 -1.57 -5.55 0.27
CA PHE A 103 -0.71 -6.30 -0.65
C PHE A 103 -0.20 -7.62 -0.07
N VAL A 104 -0.14 -7.73 1.26
CA VAL A 104 0.19 -8.97 1.96
C VAL A 104 -1.06 -9.83 2.13
N VAL A 105 -2.23 -9.23 2.43
CA VAL A 105 -3.53 -9.95 2.42
C VAL A 105 -3.82 -10.55 1.04
N ALA A 106 -3.49 -9.79 -0.01
CA ALA A 106 -3.57 -10.15 -1.42
C ALA A 106 -4.95 -10.69 -1.85
N ARG A 107 -6.04 -10.06 -1.40
CA ARG A 107 -7.44 -10.52 -1.64
C ARG A 107 -7.74 -10.74 -3.11
N GLU A 108 -7.03 -10.04 -3.98
CA GLU A 108 -7.22 -9.98 -5.42
C GLU A 108 -6.69 -11.22 -6.17
N VAL A 109 -6.01 -12.15 -5.49
CA VAL A 109 -5.52 -13.42 -6.07
C VAL A 109 -5.98 -14.65 -5.26
N PRO A 110 -6.03 -15.84 -5.87
CA PRO A 110 -6.22 -17.12 -5.16
C PRO A 110 -5.26 -17.31 -3.97
N PHE A 111 -5.67 -18.07 -2.96
CA PHE A 111 -4.92 -18.21 -1.71
C PHE A 111 -3.50 -18.76 -1.92
N ASP A 112 -3.37 -19.79 -2.75
CA ASP A 112 -2.12 -20.43 -3.16
C ASP A 112 -1.19 -19.52 -4.01
N LYS A 113 -1.73 -18.41 -4.52
CA LYS A 113 -0.99 -17.39 -5.29
C LYS A 113 -0.67 -16.13 -4.48
N THR A 114 -0.98 -16.11 -3.19
CA THR A 114 -0.54 -15.02 -2.30
C THR A 114 0.98 -15.09 -2.08
N PRO A 115 1.66 -13.96 -1.83
CA PRO A 115 3.13 -13.94 -1.73
C PRO A 115 3.68 -14.87 -0.64
N SER A 116 2.98 -15.01 0.49
CA SER A 116 3.38 -15.93 1.57
C SER A 116 3.29 -17.39 1.14
N GLN A 117 2.18 -17.81 0.51
CA GLN A 117 2.01 -19.22 0.11
C GLN A 117 2.95 -19.59 -1.04
N LEU A 118 3.21 -18.68 -1.97
CA LEU A 118 4.20 -18.88 -3.02
C LEU A 118 5.62 -19.02 -2.43
N LEU A 119 6.00 -18.17 -1.46
CA LEU A 119 7.29 -18.29 -0.80
C LEU A 119 7.41 -19.61 -0.01
N GLU A 120 6.36 -20.01 0.73
CA GLU A 120 6.30 -21.30 1.43
C GLU A 120 6.53 -22.46 0.47
N ARG A 121 5.87 -22.42 -0.69
CA ARG A 121 6.02 -23.44 -1.72
C ARG A 121 7.46 -23.46 -2.26
N TYR A 122 8.02 -22.33 -2.67
CA TYR A 122 9.38 -22.26 -3.21
C TYR A 122 10.44 -22.76 -2.22
N LEU A 123 10.30 -22.42 -0.93
CA LEU A 123 11.21 -22.90 0.12
C LEU A 123 11.10 -24.40 0.37
N ASN A 124 9.90 -24.97 0.23
CA ASN A 124 9.69 -26.40 0.46
C ASN A 124 10.02 -27.26 -0.77
N GLU A 125 9.83 -26.75 -1.98
CA GLU A 125 10.20 -27.41 -3.24
C GLU A 125 11.69 -27.28 -3.56
N GLY A 126 12.31 -26.14 -3.23
CA GLY A 126 13.71 -25.85 -3.54
C GLY A 126 14.75 -26.46 -2.58
N LYS A 127 14.35 -27.40 -1.71
CA LYS A 127 15.27 -28.01 -0.74
C LYS A 127 16.33 -28.87 -1.45
N PRO A 128 17.63 -28.66 -1.20
CA PRO A 128 18.66 -29.60 -1.62
C PRO A 128 18.38 -31.00 -1.07
N GLU A 129 18.68 -32.05 -1.82
CA GLU A 129 18.54 -33.45 -1.37
C GLU A 129 19.35 -33.75 -0.09
N SER A 130 20.40 -32.96 0.17
CA SER A 130 21.26 -33.02 1.36
C SER A 130 20.66 -32.37 2.62
N SER A 131 19.56 -31.62 2.48
CA SER A 131 18.83 -31.09 3.63
C SER A 131 18.24 -32.24 4.43
N SER A 132 18.17 -32.13 5.76
CA SER A 132 17.45 -33.14 6.54
C SER A 132 16.04 -33.29 5.94
N LYS A 133 15.65 -34.52 5.57
CA LYS A 133 14.35 -34.82 4.93
C LYS A 133 13.14 -34.30 5.72
N ASN A 134 13.35 -33.86 6.97
CA ASN A 134 12.35 -33.41 7.92
C ASN A 134 12.34 -31.89 8.18
N SER A 135 13.20 -31.09 7.55
CA SER A 135 13.16 -29.62 7.72
C SER A 135 11.98 -29.04 6.94
N THR A 136 11.07 -28.31 7.58
CA THR A 136 9.89 -27.71 6.95
C THR A 136 9.87 -26.20 7.14
N TYR A 137 9.43 -25.48 6.09
CA TYR A 137 9.23 -24.04 6.15
C TYR A 137 7.75 -23.70 6.26
N GLU A 138 7.42 -22.78 7.17
CA GLU A 138 6.13 -22.10 7.18
C GLU A 138 6.33 -20.63 6.87
N VAL A 139 5.47 -20.06 6.04
CA VAL A 139 5.46 -18.62 5.78
C VAL A 139 4.10 -18.06 6.17
N LEU A 140 4.08 -17.39 7.32
CA LEU A 140 2.86 -16.89 7.93
C LEU A 140 2.49 -15.54 7.33
N ASN A 141 1.20 -15.35 7.06
CA ASN A 141 0.65 -14.11 6.51
C ASN A 141 0.05 -13.26 7.64
N PHE A 142 0.67 -12.13 7.94
CA PHE A 142 0.18 -11.12 8.89
C PHE A 142 -0.21 -9.81 8.18
N GLY A 143 -0.79 -9.92 6.98
CA GLY A 143 -1.33 -8.79 6.25
C GLY A 143 -2.65 -8.30 6.85
N VAL A 144 -2.83 -6.98 6.97
CA VAL A 144 -4.13 -6.37 7.29
C VAL A 144 -4.35 -5.12 6.44
N THR A 145 -5.48 -5.07 5.74
CA THR A 145 -5.78 -3.95 4.83
C THR A 145 -5.71 -2.61 5.56
N GLY A 146 -5.09 -1.61 4.93
CA GLY A 146 -5.07 -0.25 5.48
C GLY A 146 -4.00 0.02 6.53
N PHE A 147 -3.11 -0.93 6.83
CA PHE A 147 -2.07 -0.76 7.84
C PHE A 147 -0.95 0.19 7.41
N SER A 148 -0.33 0.79 8.43
CA SER A 148 0.90 1.56 8.37
C SER A 148 2.05 0.79 9.05
N ILE A 149 3.28 1.30 8.97
CA ILE A 149 4.42 0.69 9.65
C ILE A 149 4.19 0.58 11.18
N PRO A 150 3.71 1.62 11.90
CA PRO A 150 3.37 1.46 13.32
C PRO A 150 2.33 0.38 13.63
N GLN A 151 1.33 0.18 12.76
CA GLN A 151 0.35 -0.90 12.97
C GLN A 151 0.98 -2.28 12.73
N SER A 152 1.90 -2.41 11.78
CA SER A 152 2.71 -3.63 11.61
C SER A 152 3.60 -3.89 12.83
N LEU A 153 4.22 -2.86 13.42
CA LEU A 153 4.94 -2.98 14.69
C LEU A 153 4.02 -3.49 15.82
N LEU A 154 2.81 -2.96 15.96
CA LEU A 154 1.87 -3.42 16.98
C LEU A 154 1.43 -4.88 16.72
N THR A 155 1.20 -5.24 15.47
CA THR A 155 0.90 -6.62 15.06
C THR A 155 2.07 -7.56 15.38
N ASN A 156 3.31 -7.06 15.27
CA ASN A 156 4.50 -7.81 15.65
C ASN A 156 4.48 -8.19 17.13
N ARG A 157 4.17 -7.21 17.98
CA ARG A 157 4.10 -7.37 19.44
C ARG A 157 2.98 -8.28 19.88
N VAL A 158 1.79 -8.12 19.28
CA VAL A 158 0.58 -8.83 19.71
C VAL A 158 0.57 -10.26 19.21
N TYR A 159 1.00 -10.51 17.96
CA TYR A 159 0.83 -11.82 17.31
C TYR A 159 2.15 -12.46 16.90
N VAL A 160 2.98 -11.75 16.12
CA VAL A 160 4.15 -12.36 15.44
C VAL A 160 5.17 -12.93 16.42
N LYS A 161 5.47 -12.21 17.51
CA LYS A 161 6.44 -12.64 18.53
C LYS A 161 6.18 -14.06 19.02
N GLY A 162 4.90 -14.45 19.19
CA GLY A 162 4.53 -15.77 19.68
C GLY A 162 4.98 -16.92 18.78
N PHE A 163 5.15 -16.67 17.47
CA PHE A 163 5.56 -17.69 16.51
C PHE A 163 7.07 -17.87 16.41
N SER A 164 7.88 -17.01 17.05
CA SER A 164 9.35 -17.02 17.01
C SER A 164 9.93 -17.15 15.58
N PRO A 165 9.54 -16.27 14.64
CA PRO A 165 10.00 -16.36 13.25
C PRO A 165 11.47 -16.02 13.12
N ARG A 166 12.17 -16.73 12.21
CA ARG A 166 13.57 -16.44 11.86
C ARG A 166 13.70 -15.15 11.05
N TYR A 167 12.73 -14.90 10.17
CA TYR A 167 12.67 -13.70 9.33
C TYR A 167 11.28 -13.09 9.36
N VAL A 168 11.22 -11.76 9.44
CA VAL A 168 10.01 -10.96 9.32
C VAL A 168 10.16 -10.02 8.14
N PHE A 169 9.46 -10.29 7.04
CA PHE A 169 9.40 -9.43 5.85
C PHE A 169 8.31 -8.39 6.02
N LEU A 170 8.70 -7.13 6.22
CA LEU A 170 7.79 -6.00 6.26
C LEU A 170 7.61 -5.41 4.86
N PHE A 171 6.42 -5.59 4.28
CA PHE A 171 6.07 -4.95 3.01
C PHE A 171 5.77 -3.46 3.20
N ILE A 172 6.39 -2.62 2.38
CA ILE A 172 6.15 -1.18 2.36
C ILE A 172 5.88 -0.74 0.92
N PHE A 173 4.76 -0.04 0.73
CA PHE A 173 4.50 0.79 -0.44
C PHE A 173 4.15 2.20 0.02
N GLU A 174 4.05 3.13 -0.93
CA GLU A 174 3.95 4.57 -0.62
C GLU A 174 2.88 4.87 0.44
N ASP A 175 1.68 4.29 0.33
CA ASP A 175 0.58 4.54 1.25
C ASP A 175 0.83 4.00 2.67
N THR A 176 1.56 2.88 2.83
CA THR A 176 1.96 2.37 4.16
C THR A 176 2.78 3.40 4.91
N PHE A 177 3.70 4.06 4.20
CA PHE A 177 4.56 5.11 4.73
C PHE A 177 3.74 6.33 5.17
N TRP A 178 2.81 6.79 4.34
CA TRP A 178 1.97 7.96 4.64
C TRP A 178 0.95 7.72 5.75
N ARG A 179 0.41 6.50 5.86
CA ARG A 179 -0.57 6.15 6.86
C ARG A 179 -0.03 6.20 8.29
N ALA A 180 1.29 6.20 8.50
CA ALA A 180 1.91 6.26 9.82
C ALA A 180 1.51 7.50 10.63
N ILE A 181 1.14 8.59 9.95
CA ILE A 181 0.77 9.88 10.56
C ILE A 181 -0.59 10.40 10.10
N SER A 182 -1.32 9.60 9.33
CA SER A 182 -2.67 9.93 8.89
C SER A 182 -3.68 9.27 9.83
N PHE A 183 -4.71 10.01 10.24
CA PHE A 183 -5.87 9.43 10.92
C PHE A 183 -6.82 8.72 9.92
N SER A 184 -6.73 9.06 8.63
CA SER A 184 -7.58 8.45 7.59
C SER A 184 -7.20 7.00 7.32
N HIS A 185 -8.19 6.15 7.08
CA HIS A 185 -8.01 4.71 6.89
C HIS A 185 -8.80 4.18 5.68
N ALA A 186 -8.28 3.12 5.07
CA ALA A 186 -8.80 2.56 3.81
C ALA A 186 -9.88 1.48 4.01
N ILE A 187 -10.15 1.07 5.25
CA ILE A 187 -10.89 -0.15 5.58
C ILE A 187 -12.41 -0.06 5.54
N THR A 188 -12.98 1.12 5.27
CA THR A 188 -14.43 1.32 5.37
C THR A 188 -14.95 2.23 4.26
N SER A 189 -14.71 1.85 3.00
CA SER A 189 -15.28 2.56 1.84
C SER A 189 -16.82 2.59 1.84
N THR A 190 -17.44 1.66 2.57
CA THR A 190 -18.89 1.45 2.72
C THR A 190 -19.49 2.23 3.89
N MET A 191 -18.66 2.64 4.85
CA MET A 191 -19.02 3.54 5.95
C MET A 191 -18.22 4.83 5.76
N ASN A 192 -18.64 5.67 4.81
CA ASN A 192 -17.92 6.92 4.52
C ASN A 192 -17.77 7.82 5.75
N GLN A 193 -18.75 7.79 6.67
CA GLN A 193 -18.68 8.47 7.97
C GLN A 193 -17.49 8.01 8.82
N ASN A 194 -17.04 6.76 8.64
CA ASN A 194 -15.91 6.23 9.39
C ASN A 194 -14.58 6.85 8.96
N LYS A 195 -14.44 7.40 7.75
CA LYS A 195 -13.16 8.00 7.29
C LYS A 195 -12.67 9.16 8.17
N GLN A 196 -13.54 9.68 9.05
CA GLN A 196 -13.23 10.72 10.02
C GLN A 196 -12.93 10.18 11.43
N LEU A 197 -13.11 8.88 11.67
CA LEU A 197 -12.89 8.29 13.00
C LEU A 197 -11.40 8.07 13.26
N HIS A 198 -10.98 8.38 14.48
CA HIS A 198 -9.65 8.15 14.99
C HIS A 198 -9.54 6.72 15.51
N ILE A 199 -9.56 5.75 14.59
CA ILE A 199 -9.49 4.31 14.90
C ILE A 199 -8.13 3.67 14.60
N ARG A 200 -7.19 4.45 14.03
CA ARG A 200 -5.80 4.03 13.86
C ARG A 200 -5.00 4.42 15.11
N PRO A 201 -4.25 3.49 15.74
CA PRO A 201 -3.28 3.86 16.75
C PRO A 201 -2.23 4.81 16.18
N THR A 202 -1.98 5.93 16.85
CA THR A 202 -1.05 6.96 16.39
C THR A 202 0.29 6.82 17.08
N PHE A 203 1.37 6.79 16.30
CA PHE A 203 2.74 6.73 16.79
C PHE A 203 3.35 8.13 16.78
N ASN A 204 3.65 8.66 17.97
CA ASN A 204 4.14 10.03 18.12
C ASN A 204 5.59 10.04 18.62
N LEU A 205 6.42 10.91 18.03
CA LEU A 205 7.74 11.23 18.55
C LEU A 205 7.62 12.37 19.56
N GLN A 206 8.25 12.23 20.72
CA GLN A 206 8.18 13.18 21.82
C GLN A 206 9.24 14.30 21.73
N GLY A 207 8.88 15.50 22.18
CA GLY A 207 9.78 16.65 22.35
C GLY A 207 10.20 17.38 21.06
N ASN A 208 11.14 18.33 21.20
CA ASN A 208 11.67 19.18 20.10
C ASN A 208 12.63 18.42 19.14
N GLN A 209 12.55 17.09 19.10
CA GLN A 209 13.49 16.23 18.40
C GLN A 209 13.41 16.37 16.87
N PHE A 210 12.24 16.74 16.35
CA PHE A 210 12.04 16.98 14.93
C PHE A 210 13.02 18.03 14.37
N LEU A 211 13.24 19.14 15.07
CA LEU A 211 14.17 20.19 14.64
C LEU A 211 15.61 19.68 14.59
N SER A 212 16.00 18.79 15.50
CA SER A 212 17.36 18.22 15.53
C SER A 212 17.60 17.26 14.36
N LEU A 213 16.62 16.45 14.00
CA LEU A 213 16.67 15.53 12.85
C LEU A 213 16.60 16.31 11.54
N LEU A 214 15.78 17.35 11.48
CA LEU A 214 15.66 18.25 10.33
C LEU A 214 16.96 19.00 10.04
N LYS A 215 17.83 19.25 11.03
CA LYS A 215 19.17 19.82 10.79
C LYS A 215 20.11 18.86 10.05
N ILE A 216 19.84 17.55 10.07
CA ILE A 216 20.69 16.52 9.42
C ILE A 216 20.20 16.22 8.01
N LEU A 217 18.90 15.94 7.87
CA LEU A 217 18.25 15.66 6.59
C LEU A 217 17.12 16.68 6.38
N ASN A 218 17.30 17.48 5.33
CA ASN A 218 16.48 18.65 5.07
C ASN A 218 16.30 18.82 3.56
N PHE A 219 15.05 18.79 3.08
CA PHE A 219 14.74 19.01 1.67
C PHE A 219 14.23 20.44 1.42
N ARG A 220 14.90 21.44 2.02
CA ARG A 220 14.53 22.86 1.90
C ARG A 220 14.32 23.31 0.45
N LYS A 221 15.21 22.91 -0.46
CA LYS A 221 15.13 23.26 -1.89
C LYS A 221 13.85 22.72 -2.54
N PHE A 222 13.44 21.51 -2.18
CA PHE A 222 12.16 20.94 -2.63
C PHE A 222 10.98 21.76 -2.12
N HIS A 223 10.94 22.12 -0.83
CA HIS A 223 9.86 22.94 -0.28
C HIS A 223 9.84 24.36 -0.88
N GLN A 224 11.01 24.97 -1.11
CA GLN A 224 11.12 26.26 -1.80
C GLN A 224 10.58 26.18 -3.23
N PHE A 225 10.91 25.11 -3.96
CA PHE A 225 10.36 24.86 -5.29
C PHE A 225 8.82 24.82 -5.26
N LEU A 226 8.22 24.12 -4.29
CA LEU A 226 6.77 24.07 -4.15
C LEU A 226 6.15 25.43 -3.81
N VAL A 227 6.78 26.20 -2.92
CA VAL A 227 6.33 27.56 -2.59
C VAL A 227 6.35 28.47 -3.82
N LEU A 228 7.40 28.40 -4.64
CA LEU A 228 7.48 29.17 -5.89
C LEU A 228 6.32 28.81 -6.83
N LYS A 229 6.06 27.51 -7.04
CA LYS A 229 4.93 27.05 -7.87
C LYS A 229 3.57 27.42 -7.30
N GLN A 230 3.41 27.39 -5.98
CA GLN A 230 2.20 27.83 -5.31
C GLN A 230 1.96 29.34 -5.49
N LEU A 231 3.01 30.16 -5.40
CA LEU A 231 2.94 31.60 -5.64
C LEU A 231 2.59 31.91 -7.09
N GLU A 232 3.23 31.26 -8.07
CA GLU A 232 2.88 31.36 -9.50
C GLU A 232 1.39 31.07 -9.73
N LYS A 233 0.91 29.95 -9.16
CA LYS A 233 -0.49 29.52 -9.23
C LYS A 233 -1.44 30.54 -8.62
N SER A 234 -1.09 31.13 -7.47
CA SER A 234 -1.93 32.16 -6.83
C SER A 234 -2.04 33.44 -7.64
N LYS A 235 -0.99 33.83 -8.37
CA LYS A 235 -0.94 35.09 -9.14
C LYS A 235 -1.62 34.98 -10.50
N SER A 236 -1.50 33.84 -11.16
CA SER A 236 -1.88 33.69 -12.58
C SER A 236 -2.88 32.56 -12.84
N ASN A 237 -3.38 31.91 -11.79
CA ASN A 237 -4.19 30.68 -11.86
C ASN A 237 -3.50 29.53 -12.65
N SER A 238 -2.19 29.62 -12.85
CA SER A 238 -1.36 28.65 -13.57
C SER A 238 0.08 28.69 -13.03
N PHE A 239 0.90 27.70 -13.38
CA PHE A 239 2.31 27.68 -13.01
C PHE A 239 3.15 27.13 -14.16
N THR A 240 4.40 27.59 -14.23
CA THR A 240 5.36 27.15 -15.23
C THR A 240 5.77 25.70 -14.94
N LEU A 241 5.74 24.87 -15.97
CA LEU A 241 6.09 23.45 -15.88
C LEU A 241 7.60 23.29 -16.11
N PRO A 242 8.32 22.59 -15.23
CA PRO A 242 9.72 22.25 -15.50
C PRO A 242 9.80 21.27 -16.66
N LEU A 243 10.93 21.27 -17.37
CA LEU A 243 11.24 20.19 -18.30
C LEU A 243 11.46 18.89 -17.51
N GLU A 244 11.19 17.74 -18.15
CA GLU A 244 11.42 16.42 -17.52
C GLU A 244 12.87 16.27 -17.03
N LYS A 245 13.84 16.78 -17.79
CA LYS A 245 15.26 16.79 -17.42
C LYS A 245 15.51 17.60 -16.14
N GLU A 246 14.98 18.82 -16.05
CA GLU A 246 15.12 19.68 -14.86
C GLU A 246 14.49 19.06 -13.62
N TYR A 247 13.35 18.39 -13.79
CA TYR A 247 12.69 17.71 -12.68
C TYR A 247 13.48 16.48 -12.21
N VAL A 248 14.06 15.71 -13.13
CA VAL A 248 14.98 14.61 -12.81
C VAL A 248 16.23 15.16 -12.09
N GLU A 249 16.82 16.24 -12.58
CA GLU A 249 17.96 16.89 -11.91
C GLU A 249 17.62 17.36 -10.49
N LEU A 250 16.40 17.89 -10.26
CA LEU A 250 15.92 18.23 -8.93
C LEU A 250 15.81 16.98 -8.03
N ILE A 251 15.29 15.86 -8.54
CA ILE A 251 15.23 14.59 -7.82
C ILE A 251 16.63 14.14 -7.41
N GLU A 252 17.58 14.13 -8.35
CA GLU A 252 18.96 13.73 -8.10
C GLU A 252 19.66 14.66 -7.10
N GLN A 253 19.44 15.97 -7.22
CA GLN A 253 19.96 16.96 -6.28
C GLN A 253 19.44 16.69 -4.86
N GLN A 254 18.14 16.45 -4.68
CA GLN A 254 17.61 16.09 -3.36
C GLN A 254 18.13 14.72 -2.89
N ARG A 255 18.23 13.73 -3.79
CA ARG A 255 18.69 12.38 -3.46
C ARG A 255 20.12 12.38 -2.96
N SER A 256 21.00 13.17 -3.57
CA SER A 256 22.41 13.33 -3.14
C SER A 256 22.57 13.87 -1.71
N LEU A 257 21.55 14.53 -1.15
CA LEU A 257 21.56 14.96 0.25
C LEU A 257 21.44 13.80 1.23
N ILE A 258 20.95 12.64 0.78
CA ILE A 258 20.81 11.41 1.56
C ILE A 258 22.15 10.68 1.48
N THR A 259 23.01 10.89 2.47
CA THR A 259 24.31 10.21 2.57
C THR A 259 24.28 9.17 3.69
N LYS A 260 25.11 8.12 3.58
CA LYS A 260 25.24 7.10 4.62
C LYS A 260 25.56 7.73 5.98
N ASP A 261 26.47 8.71 6.02
CA ASP A 261 26.85 9.43 7.26
C ASP A 261 25.68 10.16 7.90
N LYS A 262 24.86 10.86 7.11
CA LYS A 262 23.67 11.55 7.62
C LYS A 262 22.65 10.55 8.15
N ILE A 263 22.45 9.44 7.45
CA ILE A 263 21.54 8.37 7.89
C ILE A 263 22.05 7.69 9.17
N THR A 264 23.37 7.49 9.31
CA THR A 264 23.98 7.03 10.56
C THR A 264 23.70 7.98 11.72
N LYS A 265 23.87 9.29 11.52
CA LYS A 265 23.55 10.30 12.54
C LYS A 265 22.07 10.31 12.91
N ILE A 266 21.19 10.18 11.92
CA ILE A 266 19.74 10.05 12.13
C ILE A 266 19.42 8.80 12.93
N SER A 267 20.01 7.65 12.59
CA SER A 267 19.74 6.40 13.29
C SER A 267 20.11 6.48 14.76
N LYS A 268 21.32 6.97 15.07
CA LYS A 268 21.76 7.18 16.46
C LYS A 268 20.81 8.10 17.23
N LYS A 269 20.42 9.22 16.63
CA LYS A 269 19.47 10.13 17.27
C LYS A 269 18.11 9.49 17.50
N LEU A 270 17.58 8.76 16.52
CA LEU A 270 16.28 8.11 16.64
C LEU A 270 16.24 7.09 17.78
N GLN A 271 17.35 6.42 18.11
CA GLN A 271 17.42 5.52 19.28
C GLN A 271 17.11 6.26 20.59
N GLU A 272 17.59 7.50 20.73
CA GLU A 272 17.38 8.35 21.92
C GLU A 272 16.01 9.04 21.94
N VAL A 273 15.31 9.13 20.81
CA VAL A 273 14.00 9.79 20.72
C VAL A 273 12.94 8.95 21.43
N ALA A 274 12.40 9.51 22.51
CA ALA A 274 11.21 8.99 23.16
C ALA A 274 10.00 9.01 22.21
N TRP A 275 9.14 8.00 22.34
CA TRP A 275 7.97 7.83 21.51
C TRP A 275 6.82 7.26 22.34
N GLU A 276 5.60 7.48 21.88
CA GLU A 276 4.39 6.92 22.47
C GLU A 276 3.44 6.40 21.41
N ILE A 277 2.54 5.52 21.83
CA ILE A 277 1.43 5.06 21.02
C ILE A 277 0.14 5.44 21.73
N SER A 278 -0.66 6.27 21.08
CA SER A 278 -2.03 6.52 21.51
C SER A 278 -2.95 5.49 20.85
N GLY A 279 -3.84 4.90 21.65
CA GLY A 279 -4.82 3.93 21.16
C GLY A 279 -5.88 4.53 20.23
N PRO A 280 -6.77 3.70 19.68
CA PRO A 280 -7.86 4.17 18.83
C PRO A 280 -8.94 4.90 19.65
N ASN A 281 -8.91 6.24 19.66
CA ASN A 281 -9.82 7.09 20.43
C ASN A 281 -11.30 6.84 20.12
N ASP A 282 -11.64 6.55 18.87
CA ASP A 282 -13.02 6.35 18.43
C ASP A 282 -13.46 4.87 18.42
N PHE A 283 -12.79 3.99 19.17
CA PHE A 283 -13.08 2.55 19.18
C PHE A 283 -14.56 2.24 19.44
N GLY A 284 -15.18 2.81 20.47
CA GLY A 284 -16.58 2.55 20.82
C GLY A 284 -17.54 3.00 19.72
N LYS A 285 -17.28 4.16 19.12
CA LYS A 285 -18.05 4.69 17.99
C LYS A 285 -17.92 3.79 16.76
N PHE A 286 -16.72 3.26 16.50
CA PHE A 286 -16.49 2.32 15.40
C PHE A 286 -17.28 1.02 15.58
N VAL A 287 -17.30 0.44 16.80
CA VAL A 287 -18.12 -0.72 17.13
C VAL A 287 -19.61 -0.43 16.89
N SER A 288 -20.12 0.68 17.42
CA SER A 288 -21.53 1.06 17.28
C SER A 288 -21.95 1.24 15.82
N LEU A 289 -21.15 1.99 15.03
CA LEU A 289 -21.45 2.25 13.62
C LEU A 289 -21.39 0.97 12.78
N GLN A 290 -20.42 0.09 13.05
CA GLN A 290 -20.34 -1.19 12.35
C GLN A 290 -21.56 -2.06 12.65
N ASN A 291 -21.98 -2.17 13.91
CA ASN A 291 -23.17 -2.93 14.29
C ASN A 291 -24.45 -2.35 13.66
N GLN A 292 -24.59 -1.02 13.65
CA GLN A 292 -25.70 -0.35 12.99
C GLN A 292 -25.75 -0.70 11.50
N VAL A 293 -24.61 -0.62 10.80
CA VAL A 293 -24.54 -0.92 9.37
C VAL A 293 -24.82 -2.39 9.09
N ILE A 294 -24.31 -3.32 9.91
CA ILE A 294 -24.60 -4.75 9.81
C ILE A 294 -26.11 -5.01 9.90
N ASN A 295 -26.78 -4.43 10.91
CA ASN A 295 -28.20 -4.62 11.13
C ASN A 295 -29.06 -3.94 10.05
N SER A 296 -28.74 -2.70 9.70
CA SER A 296 -29.60 -1.89 8.85
C SER A 296 -29.33 -2.02 7.34
N LYS A 297 -28.13 -2.43 6.93
CA LYS A 297 -27.72 -2.48 5.51
C LYS A 297 -27.27 -3.85 5.02
N PHE A 298 -26.97 -4.79 5.93
CA PHE A 298 -26.48 -6.13 5.61
C PHE A 298 -27.35 -7.24 6.22
N ASN A 299 -28.53 -6.91 6.78
CA ASN A 299 -29.48 -7.88 7.33
C ASN A 299 -28.84 -8.83 8.38
N GLY A 300 -28.00 -8.28 9.27
CA GLY A 300 -27.29 -9.04 10.29
C GLY A 300 -26.05 -9.79 9.79
N GLN A 301 -25.77 -9.76 8.48
CA GLN A 301 -24.58 -10.37 7.87
C GLN A 301 -23.43 -9.37 7.72
N ARG A 302 -22.25 -9.86 7.34
CA ARG A 302 -21.07 -9.02 7.01
C ARG A 302 -20.81 -8.92 5.51
N THR A 303 -21.53 -9.69 4.71
CA THR A 303 -21.41 -9.70 3.25
C THR A 303 -22.78 -9.52 2.63
N LYS A 304 -22.85 -8.72 1.57
CA LYS A 304 -24.05 -8.61 0.74
C LYS A 304 -23.68 -8.50 -0.73
N GLN A 305 -24.59 -8.89 -1.60
CA GLN A 305 -24.48 -8.55 -3.02
C GLN A 305 -24.71 -7.05 -3.20
N ARG A 306 -23.91 -6.41 -4.05
CA ARG A 306 -24.08 -4.99 -4.40
C ARG A 306 -25.30 -4.80 -5.27
N GLU A 307 -25.96 -3.66 -5.09
CA GLU A 307 -27.06 -3.24 -5.96
C GLU A 307 -26.57 -3.05 -7.39
N GLN A 308 -27.36 -3.54 -8.33
CA GLN A 308 -27.11 -3.37 -9.76
C GLN A 308 -27.33 -1.91 -10.15
N LYS A 309 -26.50 -1.42 -11.08
CA LYS A 309 -26.66 -0.09 -11.67
C LYS A 309 -26.87 -0.22 -13.18
N PRO A 310 -27.42 0.79 -13.86
CA PRO A 310 -27.49 0.79 -15.31
C PRO A 310 -26.09 0.73 -15.94
N PHE A 311 -25.80 -0.30 -16.73
CA PHE A 311 -24.50 -0.47 -17.38
C PHE A 311 -24.07 0.74 -18.23
N ILE A 312 -25.02 1.38 -18.90
CA ILE A 312 -24.76 2.51 -19.80
C ILE A 312 -24.10 3.70 -19.10
N LEU A 313 -24.40 3.92 -17.82
CA LEU A 313 -23.79 4.99 -17.02
C LEU A 313 -22.30 4.72 -16.77
N ASP A 314 -21.95 3.47 -16.49
CA ASP A 314 -20.56 3.04 -16.30
C ASP A 314 -19.78 3.08 -17.62
N LEU A 315 -20.41 2.68 -18.74
CA LEU A 315 -19.82 2.77 -20.07
C LEU A 315 -19.50 4.22 -20.45
N TRP A 316 -20.41 5.15 -20.20
CA TRP A 316 -20.20 6.57 -20.49
C TRP A 316 -19.04 7.15 -19.66
N GLN A 317 -18.98 6.83 -18.37
CA GLN A 317 -17.86 7.23 -17.51
C GLN A 317 -16.53 6.67 -18.04
N LYS A 318 -16.49 5.40 -18.46
CA LYS A 318 -15.31 4.80 -19.06
C LYS A 318 -14.88 5.50 -20.33
N LEU A 319 -15.78 5.70 -21.30
CA LEU A 319 -15.46 6.38 -22.55
C LEU A 319 -14.90 7.78 -22.31
N SER A 320 -15.51 8.55 -21.40
CA SER A 320 -15.01 9.88 -21.02
C SER A 320 -13.60 9.81 -20.40
N SER A 321 -13.36 8.85 -19.51
CA SER A 321 -12.06 8.66 -18.86
C SER A 321 -10.99 8.16 -19.83
N SER A 322 -11.32 7.23 -20.73
CA SER A 322 -10.45 6.71 -21.78
C SER A 322 -10.05 7.80 -22.76
N PHE A 323 -10.97 8.70 -23.12
CA PHE A 323 -10.67 9.86 -23.96
C PHE A 323 -9.71 10.83 -23.26
N GLN A 324 -9.91 11.07 -21.95
CA GLN A 324 -8.96 11.87 -21.15
C GLN A 324 -7.59 11.20 -21.06
N ILE A 325 -7.53 9.89 -20.82
CA ILE A 325 -6.28 9.12 -20.77
C ILE A 325 -5.57 9.20 -22.12
N LEU A 326 -6.27 8.96 -23.24
CA LEU A 326 -5.72 9.06 -24.58
C LEU A 326 -5.11 10.46 -24.82
N ARG A 327 -5.85 11.52 -24.48
CA ARG A 327 -5.36 12.90 -24.59
C ARG A 327 -4.11 13.16 -23.75
N ARG A 328 -3.97 12.49 -22.59
CA ARG A 328 -2.81 12.58 -21.70
C ARG A 328 -1.62 11.77 -22.19
N THR A 329 -1.85 10.58 -22.75
CA THR A 329 -0.80 9.72 -23.30
C THR A 329 -0.03 10.40 -24.44
N PHE A 330 -0.72 11.22 -25.24
CA PHE A 330 -0.11 11.94 -26.36
C PHE A 330 0.40 13.36 -26.01
N LYS A 331 0.37 13.76 -24.73
CA LYS A 331 0.80 15.12 -24.30
C LYS A 331 1.68 15.06 -23.04
N PRO A 332 3.02 15.02 -23.20
CA PRO A 332 3.97 14.98 -22.08
C PRO A 332 3.78 16.10 -21.05
N GLU A 333 3.40 17.30 -21.50
CA GLU A 333 3.10 18.45 -20.64
C GLU A 333 1.98 18.17 -19.63
N LEU A 334 0.97 17.37 -20.01
CA LEU A 334 -0.12 17.00 -19.10
C LEU A 334 0.37 16.08 -17.97
N LYS A 335 1.32 15.19 -18.26
CA LYS A 335 1.91 14.31 -17.24
C LYS A 335 2.72 15.10 -16.21
N MET A 336 3.53 16.07 -16.66
CA MET A 336 4.27 16.93 -15.75
C MET A 336 3.33 17.83 -14.94
N LYS A 337 2.28 18.35 -15.56
CA LYS A 337 1.24 19.11 -14.86
C LYS A 337 0.58 18.29 -13.74
N ASP A 338 0.16 17.05 -14.03
CA ASP A 338 -0.45 16.15 -13.05
C ASP A 338 0.52 15.87 -11.88
N GLU A 339 1.80 15.66 -12.15
CA GLU A 339 2.84 15.50 -11.13
C GLU A 339 2.98 16.75 -10.26
N MET A 340 3.04 17.94 -10.86
CA MET A 340 3.17 19.20 -10.12
C MET A 340 1.93 19.53 -9.29
N GLU A 341 0.72 19.35 -9.84
CA GLU A 341 -0.52 19.56 -9.08
C GLU A 341 -0.61 18.62 -7.88
N LYS A 342 -0.20 17.36 -8.07
CA LYS A 342 -0.12 16.37 -7.00
C LYS A 342 0.88 16.79 -5.92
N LEU A 343 2.12 17.15 -6.30
CA LEU A 343 3.12 17.61 -5.34
C LEU A 343 2.65 18.84 -4.56
N LEU A 344 2.03 19.82 -5.23
CA LEU A 344 1.46 21.00 -4.57
C LEU A 344 0.35 20.61 -3.58
N SER A 345 -0.56 19.72 -3.97
CA SER A 345 -1.67 19.32 -3.11
C SER A 345 -1.24 18.54 -1.87
N VAL A 346 -0.15 17.77 -1.96
CA VAL A 346 0.30 16.87 -0.89
C VAL A 346 1.40 17.51 -0.04
N PHE A 347 2.34 18.24 -0.63
CA PHE A 347 3.58 18.66 0.03
C PHE A 347 3.78 20.17 0.13
N ALA A 348 3.01 21.00 -0.58
CA ALA A 348 3.20 22.46 -0.46
C ALA A 348 2.83 22.91 0.97
N PRO A 349 3.66 23.76 1.60
CA PRO A 349 3.40 24.24 2.94
C PRO A 349 2.13 25.09 2.98
N LYS A 350 1.31 24.95 4.04
CA LYS A 350 0.12 25.81 4.26
C LYS A 350 0.53 27.28 4.36
N ARG A 351 1.62 27.53 5.09
CA ARG A 351 2.19 28.86 5.30
C ARG A 351 3.49 28.96 4.50
N PRO A 352 3.55 29.74 3.41
CA PRO A 352 4.76 29.87 2.58
C PRO A 352 6.02 30.30 3.33
N ARG A 353 5.86 30.99 4.47
CA ARG A 353 6.98 31.41 5.35
C ARG A 353 7.51 30.27 6.23
N ASP A 354 6.72 29.22 6.42
CA ASP A 354 7.07 28.04 7.21
C ASP A 354 7.18 26.81 6.29
N LEU A 355 8.37 26.62 5.72
CA LEU A 355 8.63 25.62 4.68
C LEU A 355 8.32 24.18 5.09
N PHE A 356 8.26 23.88 6.39
CA PHE A 356 8.09 22.52 6.91
C PHE A 356 6.74 22.32 7.64
N ASP A 357 5.79 23.24 7.45
CA ASP A 357 4.45 23.18 8.06
C ASP A 357 3.58 22.02 7.53
N GLY A 358 3.97 21.44 6.39
CA GLY A 358 3.16 20.46 5.65
C GLY A 358 1.96 21.10 4.95
N SER A 359 1.13 20.28 4.31
CA SER A 359 -0.08 20.71 3.59
C SER A 359 -1.35 20.55 4.43
N ASN A 360 -2.49 21.01 3.91
CA ASN A 360 -3.80 20.89 4.57
C ASN A 360 -4.12 19.46 5.05
N ASN A 361 -3.74 18.48 4.24
CA ASN A 361 -4.14 17.09 4.44
C ASN A 361 -2.99 16.19 4.88
N PHE A 362 -1.75 16.67 4.82
CA PHE A 362 -0.56 15.86 5.10
C PHE A 362 0.48 16.68 5.86
N PRO A 363 1.11 16.13 6.92
CA PRO A 363 2.29 16.77 7.50
C PRO A 363 3.46 16.76 6.50
N ASN A 364 4.52 17.48 6.81
CA ASN A 364 5.67 17.54 5.90
C ASN A 364 6.36 16.18 5.73
N PHE A 365 7.06 16.05 4.61
CA PHE A 365 7.73 14.82 4.20
C PHE A 365 8.71 14.29 5.24
N GLU A 366 9.58 15.14 5.79
CA GLU A 366 10.62 14.73 6.73
C GLU A 366 10.04 14.17 8.03
N LYS A 367 8.95 14.75 8.56
CA LYS A 367 8.29 14.22 9.75
C LYS A 367 7.74 12.82 9.49
N THR A 368 7.14 12.61 8.32
CA THR A 368 6.69 11.30 7.84
C THR A 368 7.84 10.30 7.85
N VAL A 369 8.99 10.69 7.29
CA VAL A 369 10.19 9.86 7.27
C VAL A 369 10.61 9.47 8.68
N PHE A 370 10.81 10.44 9.57
CA PHE A 370 11.36 10.16 10.90
C PHE A 370 10.44 9.29 11.76
N VAL A 371 9.11 9.47 11.67
CA VAL A 371 8.15 8.60 12.37
C VAL A 371 8.26 7.16 11.87
N ASN A 372 8.31 6.96 10.55
CA ASN A 372 8.42 5.62 9.97
C ASN A 372 9.76 4.96 10.33
N LEU A 373 10.87 5.71 10.25
CA LEU A 373 12.19 5.18 10.64
C LEU A 373 12.25 4.79 12.12
N LYS A 374 11.64 5.58 13.01
CA LYS A 374 11.53 5.21 14.42
C LYS A 374 10.70 3.95 14.63
N ALA A 375 9.58 3.81 13.93
CA ALA A 375 8.76 2.60 14.02
C ALA A 375 9.52 1.35 13.52
N ILE A 376 10.30 1.48 12.44
CA ILE A 376 11.19 0.40 11.94
C ILE A 376 12.27 0.06 12.97
N GLU A 377 12.90 1.06 13.59
CA GLU A 377 13.91 0.86 14.64
C GLU A 377 13.37 0.07 15.83
N VAL A 378 12.21 0.49 16.35
CA VAL A 378 11.54 -0.18 17.45
C VAL A 378 11.14 -1.61 17.06
N MET A 379 10.61 -1.80 15.85
CA MET A 379 10.21 -3.12 15.35
C MET A 379 11.41 -4.05 15.18
N ARG A 380 12.55 -3.53 14.70
CA ARG A 380 13.80 -4.28 14.59
C ARG A 380 14.27 -4.75 15.97
N ASN A 381 14.28 -3.87 16.98
CA ASN A 381 14.69 -4.25 18.33
C ASN A 381 13.75 -5.30 18.94
N ASP A 382 12.43 -5.17 18.71
CA ASP A 382 11.47 -6.19 19.13
C ASP A 382 11.77 -7.54 18.45
N ILE A 383 12.03 -7.53 17.14
CA ILE A 383 12.34 -8.75 16.36
C ILE A 383 13.62 -9.43 16.83
N ASP A 384 14.67 -8.65 17.05
CA ASP A 384 15.95 -9.14 17.55
C ASP A 384 15.80 -9.75 18.95
N SER A 385 14.91 -9.20 19.80
CA SER A 385 14.71 -9.69 21.17
C SER A 385 14.20 -11.13 21.26
N TYR A 386 13.61 -11.66 20.19
CA TYR A 386 13.21 -13.07 20.08
C TYR A 386 13.98 -13.83 19.00
N GLY A 387 15.13 -13.30 18.57
CA GLY A 387 16.07 -13.97 17.66
C GLY A 387 15.66 -13.98 16.18
N GLY A 388 14.71 -13.13 15.79
CA GLY A 388 14.33 -12.95 14.39
C GLY A 388 15.22 -11.92 13.67
N ASN A 389 15.02 -11.78 12.37
CA ASN A 389 15.67 -10.75 11.55
C ASN A 389 14.62 -9.97 10.76
N LEU A 390 14.65 -8.64 10.84
CA LEU A 390 13.78 -7.78 10.03
C LEU A 390 14.31 -7.65 8.60
N VAL A 391 13.43 -7.75 7.63
CA VAL A 391 13.70 -7.50 6.20
C VAL A 391 12.64 -6.56 5.66
N ILE A 392 13.05 -5.43 5.08
CA ILE A 392 12.16 -4.50 4.40
C ILE A 392 11.98 -4.92 2.95
N VAL A 393 10.73 -5.03 2.51
CA VAL A 393 10.37 -5.24 1.11
C VAL A 393 9.78 -3.95 0.55
N ASP A 394 10.60 -3.20 -0.18
CA ASP A 394 10.27 -1.87 -0.68
C ASP A 394 9.64 -1.89 -2.07
N SER A 395 8.39 -1.42 -2.14
CA SER A 395 7.60 -1.23 -3.35
C SER A 395 7.23 0.25 -3.60
N ILE A 396 7.75 1.20 -2.83
CA ILE A 396 7.34 2.62 -2.88
C ILE A 396 7.41 3.21 -4.31
N PRO A 397 8.51 3.06 -5.08
CA PRO A 397 8.63 3.62 -6.43
C PRO A 397 7.95 2.80 -7.53
N ASN A 398 7.19 1.76 -7.18
CA ASN A 398 6.42 1.00 -8.18
C ASN A 398 5.07 1.63 -8.46
N ARG A 399 4.38 2.12 -7.41
CA ARG A 399 3.05 2.71 -7.53
C ARG A 399 3.02 4.09 -6.87
N ILE A 400 3.47 5.07 -7.64
CA ILE A 400 3.64 6.45 -7.20
C ILE A 400 2.28 7.17 -7.20
N GLN A 401 1.71 7.40 -6.01
CA GLN A 401 0.41 8.06 -5.84
C GLN A 401 0.56 9.49 -5.35
N LYS A 402 1.65 9.86 -4.66
CA LYS A 402 1.87 11.19 -4.08
C LYS A 402 3.01 11.97 -4.71
N GLY A 403 3.89 11.34 -5.48
CA GLY A 403 4.81 12.06 -6.37
C GLY A 403 6.14 11.34 -6.52
N ARG A 404 6.76 11.50 -7.69
CA ARG A 404 7.99 10.80 -8.06
C ARG A 404 9.14 11.19 -7.15
N LEU A 405 9.32 12.48 -6.89
CA LEU A 405 10.42 12.95 -6.05
C LEU A 405 10.34 12.35 -4.63
N PRO A 406 9.25 12.52 -3.86
CA PRO A 406 9.15 11.92 -2.51
C PRO A 406 9.26 10.39 -2.50
N ALA A 407 8.73 9.69 -3.53
CA ALA A 407 8.84 8.24 -3.64
C ALA A 407 10.31 7.79 -3.77
N ASN A 408 11.08 8.42 -4.66
CA ASN A 408 12.50 8.11 -4.84
C ASN A 408 13.32 8.43 -3.59
N LEU A 409 13.07 9.57 -2.94
CA LEU A 409 13.75 9.92 -1.70
C LEU A 409 13.45 8.92 -0.58
N SER A 410 12.20 8.47 -0.45
CA SER A 410 11.79 7.51 0.57
C SER A 410 12.55 6.19 0.44
N SER A 411 12.64 5.64 -0.78
CA SER A 411 13.38 4.39 -1.04
C SER A 411 14.88 4.52 -0.79
N THR A 412 15.51 5.62 -1.20
CA THR A 412 16.94 5.83 -0.90
C THR A 412 17.19 5.97 0.60
N ILE A 413 16.30 6.66 1.32
CA ILE A 413 16.37 6.74 2.79
C ILE A 413 16.23 5.36 3.41
N LEU A 414 15.23 4.57 3.00
CA LEU A 414 15.02 3.20 3.51
C LEU A 414 16.21 2.29 3.23
N GLU A 415 16.76 2.32 2.02
CA GLU A 415 17.92 1.51 1.63
C GLU A 415 19.14 1.80 2.52
N TYR A 416 19.50 3.08 2.67
CA TYR A 416 20.62 3.47 3.53
C TYR A 416 20.32 3.21 5.00
N TYR A 417 19.07 3.41 5.44
CA TYR A 417 18.69 3.14 6.82
C TYR A 417 18.78 1.65 7.14
N CYS A 418 18.36 0.79 6.22
CA CYS A 418 18.49 -0.65 6.39
C CYS A 418 19.96 -1.07 6.45
N SER A 419 20.79 -0.55 5.53
CA SER A 419 22.23 -0.80 5.51
C SER A 419 22.93 -0.39 6.81
N VAL A 420 22.60 0.79 7.35
CA VAL A 420 23.19 1.31 8.60
C VAL A 420 22.80 0.50 9.83
N ASN A 421 21.61 -0.10 9.83
CA ASN A 421 21.03 -0.77 11.01
C ASN A 421 21.02 -2.30 10.90
N ASN A 422 21.74 -2.88 9.94
CA ASN A 422 21.77 -4.32 9.70
C ASN A 422 20.37 -4.94 9.52
N ILE A 423 19.51 -4.24 8.77
CA ILE A 423 18.18 -4.71 8.39
C ILE A 423 18.26 -5.19 6.94
N GLY A 424 17.66 -6.35 6.63
CA GLY A 424 17.58 -6.83 5.27
C GLY A 424 16.78 -5.87 4.38
N TYR A 425 17.15 -5.74 3.11
CA TYR A 425 16.46 -4.83 2.18
C TYR A 425 16.26 -5.49 0.82
N ILE A 426 15.02 -5.48 0.35
CA ILE A 426 14.60 -6.02 -0.95
C ILE A 426 13.97 -4.86 -1.74
N PRO A 427 14.63 -4.36 -2.81
CA PRO A 427 14.09 -3.30 -3.66
C PRO A 427 13.07 -3.88 -4.66
N LEU A 428 11.98 -4.44 -4.16
CA LEU A 428 10.93 -5.11 -4.95
C LEU A 428 10.40 -4.25 -6.10
N TYR A 429 10.36 -2.92 -5.92
CA TYR A 429 9.97 -2.00 -6.98
C TYR A 429 10.78 -2.16 -8.27
N LYS A 430 12.05 -2.57 -8.22
CA LYS A 430 12.90 -2.76 -9.41
C LYS A 430 12.34 -3.86 -10.30
N ASP A 431 12.03 -5.01 -9.74
CA ASP A 431 11.50 -6.16 -10.48
C ASP A 431 10.09 -5.87 -11.03
N LEU A 432 9.24 -5.24 -10.22
CA LEU A 432 7.90 -4.86 -10.63
C LEU A 432 7.93 -3.83 -11.77
N ASN A 433 8.83 -2.84 -11.68
CA ASN A 433 8.99 -1.83 -12.72
C ASN A 433 9.56 -2.42 -14.01
N LEU A 434 10.51 -3.35 -13.93
CA LEU A 434 11.06 -4.07 -15.08
C LEU A 434 9.98 -4.90 -15.80
N ALA A 435 9.14 -5.60 -15.04
CA ALA A 435 8.00 -6.32 -15.61
C ALA A 435 7.01 -5.36 -16.30
N ASN A 436 6.65 -4.26 -15.64
CA ASN A 436 5.73 -3.27 -16.21
C ASN A 436 6.31 -2.60 -17.47
N SER A 437 7.61 -2.24 -17.49
CA SER A 437 8.25 -1.63 -18.65
C SER A 437 8.41 -2.58 -19.84
N SER A 438 8.43 -3.89 -19.60
CA SER A 438 8.40 -4.93 -20.64
C SER A 438 6.98 -5.32 -21.07
N GLY A 439 5.96 -4.54 -20.69
CA GLY A 439 4.55 -4.75 -21.07
C GLY A 439 3.81 -5.79 -20.22
N LYS A 440 4.48 -6.42 -19.26
CA LYS A 440 3.87 -7.41 -18.35
C LYS A 440 3.26 -6.69 -17.14
N LYS A 441 1.96 -6.42 -17.19
CA LYS A 441 1.25 -5.75 -16.08
C LYS A 441 1.35 -6.56 -14.79
N THR A 442 1.80 -5.92 -13.73
CA THR A 442 1.93 -6.52 -12.38
C THR A 442 0.76 -6.20 -11.44
N SER A 443 -0.15 -5.33 -11.87
CA SER A 443 -1.37 -4.98 -11.14
C SER A 443 -2.59 -5.24 -12.03
N TRP A 444 -3.75 -5.36 -11.40
CA TRP A 444 -5.01 -5.36 -12.12
C TRP A 444 -5.22 -4.02 -12.85
N SER A 445 -6.09 -3.99 -13.87
CA SER A 445 -6.31 -2.79 -14.69
C SER A 445 -7.26 -1.79 -14.04
N PHE A 446 -8.17 -2.27 -13.18
CA PHE A 446 -9.15 -1.44 -12.48
C PHE A 446 -9.05 -1.51 -10.96
N ASP A 447 -8.25 -2.44 -10.45
CA ASP A 447 -7.77 -2.49 -9.09
C ASP A 447 -6.24 -2.27 -9.11
N GLY A 448 -5.72 -1.47 -8.19
CA GLY A 448 -4.28 -1.20 -8.20
C GLY A 448 -3.44 -2.14 -7.33
N HIS A 449 -4.04 -3.18 -6.75
CA HIS A 449 -3.29 -4.26 -6.11
C HIS A 449 -2.62 -5.17 -7.14
N PHE A 450 -1.63 -5.93 -6.68
CA PHE A 450 -0.95 -6.89 -7.53
C PHE A 450 -1.91 -7.94 -8.07
N ASN A 451 -1.73 -8.26 -9.36
CA ASN A 451 -2.29 -9.47 -9.94
C ASN A 451 -1.36 -10.66 -9.63
N GLU A 452 -1.66 -11.83 -10.19
CA GLU A 452 -0.87 -13.05 -9.96
C GLU A 452 0.61 -12.91 -10.33
N LEU A 453 0.94 -12.11 -11.36
CA LEU A 453 2.33 -11.86 -11.72
C LEU A 453 3.03 -10.96 -10.68
N GLY A 454 2.36 -9.90 -10.20
CA GLY A 454 2.92 -9.04 -9.16
C GLY A 454 3.15 -9.78 -7.85
N THR A 455 2.22 -10.65 -7.42
CA THR A 455 2.40 -11.47 -6.21
C THR A 455 3.49 -12.53 -6.39
N LYS A 456 3.62 -13.09 -7.60
CA LYS A 456 4.73 -13.99 -7.96
C LYS A 456 6.09 -13.28 -7.88
N ILE A 457 6.24 -12.11 -8.48
CA ILE A 457 7.47 -11.31 -8.40
C ILE A 457 7.82 -10.98 -6.95
N PHE A 458 6.82 -10.63 -6.12
CA PHE A 458 7.02 -10.39 -4.70
C PHE A 458 7.58 -11.64 -3.98
N ALA A 459 6.96 -12.81 -4.17
CA ALA A 459 7.46 -14.05 -3.58
C ALA A 459 8.86 -14.42 -4.08
N GLU A 460 9.13 -14.28 -5.37
CA GLU A 460 10.44 -14.57 -5.97
C GLU A 460 11.53 -13.63 -5.45
N ALA A 461 11.23 -12.34 -5.24
CA ALA A 461 12.19 -11.40 -4.67
C ALA A 461 12.59 -11.78 -3.23
N MET A 462 11.61 -12.20 -2.40
CA MET A 462 11.90 -12.72 -1.06
C MET A 462 12.71 -14.02 -1.11
N TYR A 463 12.34 -14.94 -2.00
CA TYR A 463 13.04 -16.21 -2.17
C TYR A 463 14.50 -16.01 -2.61
N ARG A 464 14.74 -15.19 -3.65
CA ARG A 464 16.11 -14.86 -4.10
C ARG A 464 16.93 -14.17 -3.01
N TRP A 465 16.32 -13.28 -2.23
CA TRP A 465 17.00 -12.64 -1.11
C TRP A 465 17.42 -13.67 -0.06
N LEU A 466 16.56 -14.64 0.28
CA LEU A 466 16.90 -15.74 1.17
C LEU A 466 17.99 -16.63 0.59
N GLN A 467 17.99 -16.96 -0.70
CA GLN A 467 19.07 -17.76 -1.29
C GLN A 467 20.42 -17.03 -1.18
N ASN A 468 20.44 -15.72 -1.39
CA ASN A 468 21.66 -14.92 -1.35
C ASN A 468 22.16 -14.59 0.07
N ASN A 469 21.27 -14.64 1.07
CA ASN A 469 21.56 -14.18 2.44
C ASN A 469 21.25 -15.22 3.53
N GLY A 470 20.74 -16.38 3.13
CA GLY A 470 20.04 -17.33 3.99
C GLY A 470 20.26 -18.78 3.58
N THR A 471 21.52 -19.15 3.35
CA THR A 471 22.09 -20.50 3.54
C THR A 471 23.63 -20.36 3.50
N ASP A 472 24.33 -20.97 4.46
CA ASP A 472 25.80 -21.14 4.55
C ASP A 472 26.72 -19.95 4.93
N ARG A 473 26.50 -19.36 6.11
CA ARG A 473 27.61 -18.85 6.94
C ARG A 473 27.76 -19.56 8.30
N ALA A 474 27.14 -20.73 8.47
CA ALA A 474 27.22 -21.50 9.71
C ALA A 474 27.27 -23.04 9.51
N LEU A 475 27.73 -23.51 8.34
CA LEU A 475 28.08 -24.93 8.10
C LEU A 475 29.52 -25.10 7.56
N SER A 476 30.33 -24.04 7.62
CA SER A 476 31.78 -24.10 7.43
C SER A 476 32.46 -23.47 8.65
N ASN A 477 32.52 -24.25 9.72
CA ASN A 477 33.65 -24.36 10.65
C ASN A 477 33.38 -25.53 11.59
#